data_AF-H2CL58-F1
#
_entry.id   AF-H2CL58-F1
#
_cell.length_a   1.000
_cell.length_b   1.000
_cell.length_c   1.000
_cell.angle_alpha   90.00
_cell.angle_beta   90.00
_cell.angle_gamma   90.00
#
_symmetry.space_group_name_H-M   'P 1'
#
loop_
_entity.id
_entity.type
_entity.pdbx_description
1 polymer ?
#
loop_
_entity_poly.entity_id
_entity_poly.type
_entity_poly.pdbx_seq_one_letter_code
_entity_poly.pdbx_strand_id
1 'polypeptide(L)'
;MILSANTFGPAIQRVSTSLATELDAATRKNAHVLQATAVKGIASNSLADNPINPWPALTPEYAARKRAAGAGDKMLIGPDRDATPSSPSHDGGEMMRSIEVADVGAGVYDVGTNIAYARAQERGYAPRNLPARPFLGPALIVARPIMIENWKKVMDRLIGGGA
;
A
#
# COMPACT_ATOMS: atom_id res chain seq x y z
N MET A 1 -12.89 47.17 25.00
CA MET A 1 -11.79 46.19 25.11
C MET A 1 -12.41 44.82 24.94
N ILE A 2 -12.31 44.22 23.76
CA ILE A 2 -12.94 42.92 23.48
C ILE A 2 -12.04 41.86 24.13
N LEU A 3 -12.59 41.15 25.12
CA LEU A 3 -11.98 39.95 25.70
C LEU A 3 -11.73 38.96 24.56
N SER A 4 -10.47 38.66 24.28
CA SER A 4 -10.08 37.61 23.34
C SER A 4 -10.81 36.33 23.73
N ALA A 5 -11.64 35.80 22.85
CA ALA A 5 -12.32 34.53 23.06
C ALA A 5 -11.27 33.47 23.45
N ASN A 6 -11.52 32.77 24.56
CA ASN A 6 -10.61 31.74 25.07
C ASN A 6 -10.63 30.54 24.11
N THR A 7 -9.79 30.57 23.09
CA THR A 7 -9.65 29.54 22.05
C THR A 7 -8.93 28.29 22.56
N PHE A 8 -8.22 28.39 23.70
CA PHE A 8 -7.43 27.28 24.26
C PHE A 8 -8.28 26.21 24.96
N GLY A 9 -9.31 26.60 25.72
CA GLY A 9 -10.17 25.67 26.46
C GLY A 9 -10.87 24.63 25.55
N PRO A 10 -11.60 25.08 24.51
CA PRO A 10 -12.24 24.18 23.55
C PRO A 10 -11.25 23.30 22.77
N ALA A 11 -10.07 23.84 22.42
CA ALA A 11 -9.04 23.08 21.72
C ALA A 11 -8.49 21.92 22.58
N ILE A 12 -8.19 22.18 23.86
CA ILE A 12 -7.73 21.15 24.81
C ILE A 12 -8.79 20.07 25.02
N GLN A 13 -10.06 20.47 25.16
CA GLN A 13 -11.16 19.52 25.35
C GLN A 13 -11.39 18.64 24.11
N ARG A 14 -11.17 19.17 22.91
CA ARG A 14 -11.25 18.40 21.66
C ARG A 14 -10.08 17.42 21.53
N VAL A 15 -8.87 17.88 21.87
CA VAL A 15 -7.68 17.02 21.92
C VAL A 15 -7.89 15.84 22.88
N SER A 16 -8.48 16.06 24.04
CA SER A 16 -8.69 15.00 25.03
C SER A 16 -9.82 14.03 24.70
N THR A 17 -10.73 14.38 23.78
CA THR A 17 -11.96 13.59 23.53
C THR A 17 -12.03 12.97 22.13
N SER A 18 -11.59 13.67 21.07
CA SER A 18 -11.79 13.21 19.69
C SER A 18 -10.50 12.90 18.93
N LEU A 19 -9.35 13.44 19.36
CA LEU A 19 -8.09 13.36 18.61
C LEU A 19 -7.69 11.92 18.25
N ALA A 20 -7.70 11.03 19.24
CA ALA A 20 -7.30 9.63 19.03
C ALA A 20 -8.19 8.96 17.97
N THR A 21 -9.49 9.21 18.01
CA THR A 21 -10.47 8.64 17.06
C THR A 21 -10.29 9.23 15.65
N GLU A 22 -10.04 10.54 15.55
CA GLU A 22 -9.83 11.19 14.25
C GLU A 22 -8.50 10.79 13.59
N LEU A 23 -7.44 10.65 14.38
CA LEU A 23 -6.15 10.13 13.91
C LEU A 23 -6.23 8.66 13.50
N ASP A 24 -6.96 7.84 14.25
CA ASP A 24 -7.23 6.46 13.88
C ASP A 24 -7.95 6.38 12.52
N ALA A 25 -9.04 7.14 12.35
CA ALA A 25 -9.78 7.19 11.08
C ALA A 25 -8.89 7.67 9.91
N ALA A 26 -8.01 8.65 10.14
CA ALA A 26 -7.05 9.09 9.13
C ALA A 26 -6.00 8.03 8.80
N THR A 27 -5.53 7.28 9.81
CA THR A 27 -4.57 6.20 9.63
C THR A 27 -5.19 5.03 8.88
N ARG A 28 -6.43 4.65 9.20
CA ARG A 28 -7.22 3.67 8.43
C ARG A 28 -7.37 4.08 6.97
N LYS A 29 -7.72 5.34 6.73
CA LYS A 29 -7.81 5.88 5.36
C LYS A 29 -6.47 5.78 4.64
N ASN A 30 -5.37 6.12 5.31
CA ASN A 30 -4.02 6.03 4.76
C ASN A 30 -3.62 4.60 4.41
N ALA A 31 -4.01 3.62 5.21
CA ALA A 31 -3.80 2.20 4.91
C ALA A 31 -4.50 1.79 3.59
N HIS A 32 -5.75 2.21 3.39
CA HIS A 32 -6.47 1.95 2.13
C HIS A 32 -5.90 2.74 0.94
N VAL A 33 -5.37 3.96 1.16
CA VAL A 33 -4.65 4.70 0.11
C VAL A 33 -3.41 3.93 -0.34
N LEU A 34 -2.64 3.37 0.61
CA LEU A 34 -1.46 2.55 0.29
C LEU A 34 -1.87 1.27 -0.47
N GLN A 35 -2.88 0.55 0.02
CA GLN A 35 -3.43 -0.63 -0.65
C GLN A 35 -3.83 -0.32 -2.10
N ALA A 36 -4.66 0.72 -2.29
CA ALA A 36 -5.14 1.12 -3.61
C ALA A 36 -4.00 1.56 -4.54
N THR A 37 -2.99 2.24 -4.01
CA THR A 37 -1.81 2.67 -4.80
C THR A 37 -1.00 1.46 -5.27
N ALA A 38 -0.79 0.46 -4.41
CA ALA A 38 -0.11 -0.78 -4.77
C ALA A 38 -0.90 -1.55 -5.83
N VAL A 39 -2.20 -1.78 -5.60
CA VAL A 39 -3.08 -2.47 -6.56
C VAL A 39 -3.11 -1.78 -7.91
N LYS A 40 -3.33 -0.46 -7.92
CA LYS A 40 -3.36 0.33 -9.17
C LYS A 40 -2.02 0.26 -9.89
N GLY A 41 -0.91 0.42 -9.16
CA GLY A 41 0.41 0.41 -9.76
C GLY A 41 0.79 -0.94 -10.38
N ILE A 42 0.32 -2.04 -9.79
CA ILE A 42 0.42 -3.37 -10.39
C ILE A 42 -0.48 -3.49 -11.63
N ALA A 43 -1.74 -3.06 -11.53
CA ALA A 43 -2.71 -3.15 -12.62
C ALA A 43 -2.25 -2.39 -13.86
N SER A 44 -1.74 -1.17 -13.67
CA SER A 44 -1.27 -0.27 -14.72
C SER A 44 0.20 -0.47 -15.08
N ASN A 45 0.89 -1.44 -14.48
CA ASN A 45 2.32 -1.68 -14.63
C ASN A 45 3.24 -0.48 -14.26
N SER A 46 2.72 0.55 -13.58
CA SER A 46 3.51 1.74 -13.26
C SER A 46 4.58 1.51 -12.19
N LEU A 47 4.59 0.34 -11.56
CA LEU A 47 5.65 -0.09 -10.64
C LEU A 47 6.81 -0.82 -11.32
N ALA A 48 6.76 -1.00 -12.64
CA ALA A 48 7.84 -1.64 -13.39
C ALA A 48 9.19 -0.93 -13.18
N ASP A 49 9.19 0.40 -13.24
CA ASP A 49 10.37 1.25 -13.07
C ASP A 49 10.30 1.98 -11.73
N ASN A 50 10.38 1.24 -10.63
CA ASN A 50 10.38 1.81 -9.29
C ASN A 50 11.81 2.04 -8.75
N PRO A 51 12.00 3.01 -7.83
CA PRO A 51 13.33 3.39 -7.35
C PRO A 51 13.95 2.44 -6.32
N ILE A 52 13.21 1.40 -5.87
CA ILE A 52 13.70 0.46 -4.85
C ILE A 52 14.37 -0.73 -5.51
N ASN A 53 13.62 -1.40 -6.39
CA ASN A 53 14.14 -2.42 -7.27
C ASN A 53 13.17 -2.56 -8.44
N PRO A 54 13.58 -2.23 -9.67
CA PRO A 54 12.74 -2.40 -10.85
C PRO A 54 12.08 -3.77 -10.86
N TRP A 55 10.85 -3.83 -11.36
CA TRP A 55 10.07 -5.05 -11.45
C TRP A 55 9.87 -5.42 -12.94
N PRO A 56 10.87 -6.05 -13.59
CA PRO A 56 10.83 -6.39 -15.00
C PRO A 56 9.59 -7.16 -15.45
N ALA A 57 8.97 -7.94 -14.56
CA ALA A 57 7.77 -8.72 -14.88
C ALA A 57 6.52 -7.86 -15.17
N LEU A 58 6.58 -6.55 -14.90
CA LEU A 58 5.54 -5.58 -15.27
C LEU A 58 5.84 -4.86 -16.59
N THR A 59 7.04 -5.01 -17.19
CA THR A 59 7.38 -4.26 -18.40
C THR A 59 6.73 -4.84 -19.66
N PRO A 60 6.45 -4.01 -20.68
CA PRO A 60 5.94 -4.48 -21.97
C PRO A 60 6.85 -5.52 -22.64
N GLU A 61 8.17 -5.37 -22.51
CA GLU A 61 9.17 -6.25 -23.11
C GLU A 61 9.12 -7.65 -22.51
N TYR A 62 8.94 -7.75 -21.18
CA TYR A 62 8.77 -9.03 -20.52
C TYR A 62 7.49 -9.74 -20.99
N ALA A 63 6.38 -9.01 -21.09
CA ALA A 63 5.12 -9.54 -21.58
C ALA A 63 5.25 -10.02 -23.05
N ALA A 64 5.89 -9.22 -23.91
CA ALA A 64 6.15 -9.60 -25.30
C ALA A 64 6.99 -10.87 -25.41
N ARG A 65 8.08 -10.98 -24.63
CA ARG A 65 8.92 -12.18 -24.58
C ARG A 65 8.14 -13.41 -24.11
N LYS A 66 7.24 -13.27 -23.12
CA LYS A 66 6.42 -14.38 -22.62
C LYS A 66 5.38 -14.85 -23.63
N ARG A 67 4.70 -13.91 -24.33
CA ARG A 67 3.80 -14.23 -25.44
C ARG A 67 4.51 -15.00 -26.56
N ALA A 68 5.69 -14.54 -26.96
CA ALA A 68 6.50 -15.22 -27.98
C ALA A 68 6.89 -16.65 -27.58
N ALA A 69 7.00 -16.91 -26.27
CA ALA A 69 7.26 -18.24 -25.70
C ALA A 69 5.99 -19.08 -25.43
N GLY A 70 4.81 -18.63 -25.86
CA GLY A 70 3.53 -19.33 -25.65
C GLY A 70 2.98 -19.28 -24.22
N ALA A 71 3.51 -18.39 -23.37
CA ALA A 71 3.05 -18.19 -22.00
C ALA A 71 2.16 -16.93 -21.87
N GLY A 72 1.35 -16.88 -20.81
CA GLY A 72 0.52 -15.71 -20.49
C GLY A 72 1.33 -14.45 -20.17
N ASP A 73 0.68 -13.31 -20.33
CA ASP A 73 1.29 -11.97 -20.34
C ASP A 73 1.92 -11.55 -19.00
N LYS A 74 1.47 -12.13 -17.88
CA LYS A 74 1.83 -11.68 -16.53
C LYS A 74 1.99 -12.85 -15.56
N MET A 75 3.23 -13.19 -15.23
CA MET A 75 3.55 -13.98 -14.02
C MET A 75 4.11 -13.03 -12.96
N LEU A 76 3.20 -12.32 -12.28
CA LEU A 76 3.58 -11.36 -11.24
C LEU A 76 4.17 -12.06 -10.02
N ILE A 77 3.68 -13.26 -9.75
CA ILE A 77 4.24 -14.20 -8.79
C ILE A 77 4.89 -15.33 -9.60
N GLY A 78 6.06 -15.81 -9.16
CA GLY A 78 6.70 -16.94 -9.83
C GLY A 78 5.79 -18.18 -9.79
N PRO A 79 5.96 -19.15 -10.72
CA PRO A 79 5.23 -20.41 -10.66
C PRO A 79 5.32 -20.99 -9.26
N ASP A 80 4.17 -21.25 -8.65
CA ASP A 80 4.18 -22.11 -7.47
C ASP A 80 4.85 -23.42 -7.90
N ARG A 81 5.75 -23.95 -7.06
CA ARG A 81 6.54 -25.13 -7.44
C ARG A 81 5.62 -26.32 -7.76
N ASP A 82 4.45 -26.32 -7.12
CA ASP A 82 3.45 -27.37 -7.23
C ASP A 82 2.28 -26.95 -8.14
N ALA A 83 2.44 -25.91 -8.96
CA ALA A 83 1.42 -25.48 -9.91
C ALA A 83 1.12 -26.57 -10.95
N THR A 84 -0.16 -26.90 -11.10
CA THR A 84 -0.67 -27.89 -12.06
C THR A 84 -1.72 -27.25 -12.97
N PRO A 85 -2.12 -27.89 -14.08
CA PRO A 85 -3.24 -27.39 -14.89
C PRO A 85 -4.54 -27.19 -14.08
N SER A 86 -4.74 -27.97 -13.03
CA SER A 86 -5.88 -27.87 -12.09
C SER A 86 -5.63 -26.95 -10.89
N SER A 87 -4.40 -26.47 -10.69
CA SER A 87 -4.02 -25.55 -9.63
C SER A 87 -2.93 -24.62 -10.17
N PRO A 88 -3.30 -23.68 -11.05
CA PRO A 88 -2.33 -22.86 -11.78
C PRO A 88 -1.53 -21.96 -10.84
N SER A 89 -0.38 -21.48 -11.33
CA SER A 89 0.42 -20.48 -10.62
C SER A 89 -0.36 -19.19 -10.43
N HIS A 90 -0.13 -18.55 -9.29
CA HIS A 90 -0.63 -17.21 -9.02
C HIS A 90 -0.18 -16.20 -10.09
N ASP A 91 -1.13 -15.36 -10.53
CA ASP A 91 -0.91 -14.33 -11.54
C ASP A 91 -1.03 -12.91 -10.94
N GLY A 92 -1.09 -11.90 -11.81
CA GLY A 92 -1.27 -10.53 -11.35
C GLY A 92 -2.63 -10.19 -10.78
N GLY A 93 -3.69 -10.82 -11.27
CA GLY A 93 -5.04 -10.66 -10.75
C GLY A 93 -5.17 -11.24 -9.34
N GLU A 94 -4.52 -12.36 -9.07
CA GLU A 94 -4.45 -12.97 -7.74
C GLU A 94 -3.56 -12.17 -6.79
N MET A 95 -2.40 -11.70 -7.25
CA MET A 95 -1.55 -10.81 -6.47
C MET A 95 -2.29 -9.54 -6.04
N MET A 96 -2.94 -8.84 -6.97
CA MET A 96 -3.69 -7.61 -6.64
C MET A 96 -4.82 -7.87 -5.65
N ARG A 97 -5.56 -8.97 -5.80
CA ARG A 97 -6.66 -9.34 -4.90
C ARG A 97 -6.18 -9.76 -3.51
N SER A 98 -4.94 -10.20 -3.38
CA SER A 98 -4.36 -10.61 -2.10
C SER A 98 -3.90 -9.47 -1.20
N ILE A 99 -3.79 -8.23 -1.73
CA ILE A 99 -3.32 -7.08 -0.95
C ILE A 99 -4.46 -6.58 -0.08
N GLU A 100 -4.31 -6.71 1.22
CA GLU A 100 -5.32 -6.45 2.24
C GLU A 100 -4.87 -5.36 3.21
N VAL A 101 -5.84 -4.83 3.95
CA VAL A 101 -5.62 -3.96 5.11
C VAL A 101 -6.15 -4.69 6.33
N ALA A 102 -5.32 -4.87 7.35
CA ALA A 102 -5.69 -5.47 8.62
C ALA A 102 -5.55 -4.44 9.76
N ASP A 103 -6.57 -4.34 10.60
CA ASP A 103 -6.50 -3.59 11.85
C ASP A 103 -5.86 -4.49 12.91
N VAL A 104 -4.72 -4.07 13.45
CA VAL A 104 -4.00 -4.81 14.51
C VAL A 104 -4.19 -4.18 15.89
N GLY A 105 -5.09 -3.19 15.99
CA GLY A 105 -5.44 -2.48 17.20
C GLY A 105 -4.58 -1.24 17.46
N ALA A 106 -5.05 -0.41 18.38
CA ALA A 106 -4.37 0.80 18.84
C ALA A 106 -4.00 1.79 17.71
N GLY A 107 -4.83 1.86 16.67
CA GLY A 107 -4.60 2.77 15.53
C GLY A 107 -3.48 2.31 14.59
N VAL A 108 -3.08 1.04 14.67
CA VAL A 108 -2.09 0.43 13.78
C VAL A 108 -2.80 -0.41 12.74
N TYR A 109 -2.43 -0.21 11.48
CA TYR A 109 -2.97 -0.94 10.33
C TYR A 109 -1.85 -1.54 9.52
N ASP A 110 -1.92 -2.85 9.30
CA ASP A 110 -1.01 -3.57 8.42
C ASP A 110 -1.55 -3.53 6.99
N VAL A 111 -0.66 -3.30 6.02
CA VAL A 111 -0.98 -3.36 4.59
C VAL A 111 -0.03 -4.34 3.93
N GLY A 112 -0.57 -5.37 3.28
CA GLY A 112 0.26 -6.37 2.65
C GLY A 112 -0.52 -7.51 2.01
N THR A 113 0.21 -8.47 1.44
CA THR A 113 -0.36 -9.62 0.75
C THR A 113 -0.58 -10.81 1.69
N ASN A 114 -1.75 -11.44 1.58
CA ASN A 114 -2.03 -12.70 2.26
C ASN A 114 -1.32 -13.92 1.59
N ILE A 115 -0.75 -13.76 0.38
CA ILE A 115 0.01 -14.81 -0.32
C ILE A 115 1.43 -14.90 0.23
N ALA A 116 1.78 -16.05 0.83
CA ALA A 116 3.07 -16.28 1.47
C ALA A 116 4.28 -16.04 0.55
N TYR A 117 4.17 -16.47 -0.71
CA TYR A 117 5.26 -16.31 -1.66
C TYR A 117 5.46 -14.86 -2.10
N ALA A 118 4.38 -14.09 -2.26
CA ALA A 118 4.47 -12.66 -2.57
C ALA A 118 5.10 -11.87 -1.41
N ARG A 119 4.83 -12.27 -0.15
CA ARG A 119 5.53 -11.70 1.02
C ARG A 119 7.05 -11.88 0.94
N ALA A 120 7.50 -13.08 0.55
CA ALA A 120 8.93 -13.35 0.38
C ALA A 120 9.52 -12.53 -0.78
N GLN A 121 8.76 -12.33 -1.86
CA GLN A 121 9.22 -11.55 -3.00
C GLN A 121 9.29 -10.04 -2.73
N GLU A 122 8.52 -9.46 -1.80
CA GLU A 122 8.65 -8.02 -1.46
C GLU A 122 10.10 -7.61 -1.15
N ARG A 123 10.85 -8.49 -0.49
CA ARG A 123 12.28 -8.28 -0.14
C ARG A 123 13.25 -9.17 -0.90
N GLY A 124 12.75 -10.15 -1.65
CA GLY A 124 13.55 -11.23 -2.21
C GLY A 124 13.98 -12.24 -1.15
N TYR A 125 14.46 -13.40 -1.60
CA TYR A 125 14.92 -14.47 -0.74
C TYR A 125 16.04 -15.27 -1.39
N ALA A 126 17.28 -14.88 -1.06
CA ALA A 126 18.50 -15.44 -1.66
C ALA A 126 18.64 -16.97 -1.53
N PRO A 127 18.31 -17.63 -0.39
CA PRO A 127 18.42 -19.08 -0.26
C PRO A 127 17.57 -19.89 -1.25
N ARG A 128 16.52 -19.30 -1.84
CA ARG A 128 15.71 -19.92 -2.91
C ARG A 128 15.85 -19.20 -4.25
N ASN A 129 16.89 -18.38 -4.41
CA ASN A 129 17.12 -17.57 -5.62
C ASN A 129 15.89 -16.76 -6.04
N LEU A 130 15.12 -16.24 -5.07
CA LEU A 130 13.94 -15.43 -5.34
C LEU A 130 14.34 -13.96 -5.46
N PRO A 131 14.18 -13.33 -6.63
CA PRO A 131 14.47 -11.91 -6.78
C PRO A 131 13.45 -11.07 -6.01
N ALA A 132 13.89 -9.93 -5.51
CA ALA A 132 13.00 -8.93 -4.93
C ALA A 132 12.07 -8.34 -6.01
N ARG A 133 10.81 -8.14 -5.64
CA ARG A 133 9.74 -7.56 -6.46
C ARG A 133 8.91 -6.63 -5.55
N PRO A 134 9.49 -5.50 -5.12
CA PRO A 134 8.86 -4.65 -4.12
C PRO A 134 7.64 -3.94 -4.73
N PHE A 135 6.49 -4.05 -4.05
CA PHE A 135 5.24 -3.41 -4.45
C PHE A 135 4.71 -2.45 -3.39
N LEU A 136 4.95 -2.72 -2.10
CA LEU A 136 4.52 -1.82 -1.02
C LEU A 136 5.46 -0.63 -0.87
N GLY A 137 6.77 -0.85 -0.89
CA GLY A 137 7.76 0.22 -0.78
C GLY A 137 7.58 1.32 -1.85
N PRO A 138 7.49 0.97 -3.15
CA PRO A 138 7.23 1.94 -4.21
C PRO A 138 5.86 2.61 -4.07
N ALA A 139 4.82 1.84 -3.75
CA ALA A 139 3.48 2.40 -3.53
C ALA A 139 3.47 3.41 -2.37
N LEU A 140 4.24 3.18 -1.31
CA LEU A 140 4.39 4.10 -0.19
C LEU A 140 5.04 5.41 -0.62
N ILE A 141 6.06 5.37 -1.48
CA ILE A 141 6.70 6.59 -2.03
C ILE A 141 5.66 7.44 -2.77
N VAL A 142 4.83 6.79 -3.60
CA VAL A 142 3.78 7.47 -4.38
C VAL A 142 2.64 7.97 -3.49
N ALA A 143 2.21 7.18 -2.49
CA ALA A 143 1.08 7.49 -1.62
C ALA A 143 1.42 8.53 -0.53
N ARG A 144 2.70 8.65 -0.14
CA ARG A 144 3.16 9.45 1.00
C ARG A 144 2.61 10.89 1.02
N PRO A 145 2.59 11.67 -0.08
CA PRO A 145 2.08 13.04 -0.02
C PRO A 145 0.61 13.10 0.39
N ILE A 146 -0.22 12.19 -0.13
CA ILE A 146 -1.65 12.11 0.19
C ILE A 146 -1.85 11.66 1.65
N MET A 147 -1.03 10.72 2.11
CA MET A 147 -1.12 10.21 3.48
C MET A 147 -0.77 11.28 4.52
N ILE A 148 0.31 12.04 4.29
CA ILE A 148 0.69 13.19 5.12
C ILE A 148 -0.44 14.22 5.16
N GLU A 149 -1.06 14.51 4.02
CA GLU A 149 -2.16 15.47 3.93
C GLU A 149 -3.41 15.04 4.73
N ASN A 150 -3.73 13.74 4.75
CA ASN A 150 -4.84 13.25 5.57
C ASN A 150 -4.60 13.46 7.06
N TRP A 151 -3.38 13.26 7.56
CA TRP A 151 -3.05 13.54 8.97
C TRP A 151 -3.01 15.04 9.26
N LYS A 152 -2.44 15.86 8.35
CA LYS A 152 -2.43 17.33 8.49
C LYS A 152 -3.84 17.89 8.65
N LYS A 153 -4.80 17.43 7.85
CA LYS A 153 -6.21 17.84 7.97
C LYS A 153 -6.83 17.54 9.33
N VAL A 154 -6.40 16.46 10.00
CA VAL A 154 -6.83 16.20 11.38
C VAL A 154 -6.23 17.24 12.31
N MET A 155 -4.91 17.45 12.22
CA MET A 155 -4.20 18.42 13.07
C MET A 155 -4.70 19.87 12.88
N ASP A 156 -4.96 20.29 11.65
CA ASP A 156 -5.41 21.64 11.34
C ASP A 156 -6.81 21.92 11.90
N ARG A 157 -7.69 20.92 11.96
CA ARG A 157 -9.01 21.05 12.61
C ARG A 157 -8.92 21.24 14.12
N LEU A 158 -7.86 20.74 14.75
CA LEU A 158 -7.62 20.94 16.19
C LEU A 158 -7.18 22.37 16.48
N ILE A 159 -6.35 22.94 15.61
CA ILE A 159 -5.73 24.26 15.81
C ILE A 159 -6.62 25.39 15.26
N GLY A 160 -7.34 25.16 14.17
CA GLY A 160 -8.13 26.17 13.45
C GLY A 160 -9.59 26.29 13.88
N GLY A 161 -10.05 25.54 14.88
CA GLY A 161 -11.45 25.47 15.32
C GLY A 161 -11.98 26.67 16.12
N GLY A 162 -11.53 27.90 15.80
CA GLY A 162 -12.01 29.14 16.39
C GLY A 162 -12.18 30.23 15.32
N ALA A 163 -13.26 30.16 14.56
CA ALA A 163 -13.82 31.26 13.79
C ALA A 163 -15.36 31.14 13.80
#